data_AF-A0A832ATU4-F1
#
_entry.id   AF-A0A832ATU4-F1
#
_cell.length_a   1.000
_cell.length_b   1.000
_cell.length_c   1.000
_cell.angle_alpha   90.00
_cell.angle_beta   90.00
_cell.angle_gamma   90.00
#
_symmetry.space_group_name_H-M   'P 1'
#
loop_
_entity.id
_entity.type
_entity.pdbx_description
1 polymer ?
#
loop_
_entity_poly.entity_id
_entity_poly.type
_entity_poly.pdbx_seq_one_letter_code
_entity_poly.pdbx_strand_id
1 'polypeptide(L)'
;MNFVTEIALPVLGLMTLAIGLPYLWALALPEGIPGLVANGLLSLAVIAGAVSAYVLIWYGGPGDVPLPALAAFLGLWLGKTALAWAPMLILGVAAQPRRWKEVVW
;
A
#
# COMPACT_ATOMS: atom_id res chain seq x y z
N MET A 1 0.18 -11.54 24.70
CA MET A 1 0.14 -10.32 23.88
C MET A 1 1.44 -9.56 24.06
N ASN A 2 2.39 -9.75 23.15
CA ASN A 2 3.65 -9.00 23.13
C ASN A 2 3.49 -7.82 22.16
N PHE A 3 3.43 -6.61 22.72
CA PHE A 3 3.23 -5.36 21.97
C PHE A 3 4.24 -5.19 20.82
N VAL A 4 5.50 -5.58 21.03
CA VAL A 4 6.58 -5.36 20.06
C VAL A 4 6.35 -6.21 18.81
N THR A 5 6.05 -7.50 18.99
CA THR A 5 5.92 -8.44 17.87
C THR A 5 4.55 -8.36 17.19
N GLU A 6 3.50 -8.06 17.96
CA GLU A 6 2.11 -8.11 17.45
C GLU A 6 1.61 -6.77 16.92
N ILE A 7 2.21 -5.64 17.33
CA ILE A 7 1.76 -4.29 16.94
C ILE A 7 2.91 -3.48 16.35
N ALA A 8 4.00 -3.28 17.11
CA ALA A 8 5.06 -2.37 16.68
C ALA A 8 5.75 -2.83 15.38
N LEU A 9 6.13 -4.11 15.30
CA LEU A 9 6.83 -4.66 14.16
C LEU A 9 5.97 -4.64 12.86
N PRO A 10 4.69 -5.07 12.86
CA PRO A 10 3.82 -4.93 11.70
C PRO A 10 3.64 -3.47 11.25
N VAL A 11 3.42 -2.55 12.18
CA VAL A 11 3.23 -1.12 11.87
C VAL A 11 4.49 -0.53 11.25
N LEU A 12 5.67 -0.82 11.80
CA LEU A 12 6.95 -0.37 11.24
C LEU A 12 7.19 -0.96 9.84
N GLY A 13 6.84 -2.23 9.63
CA GLY A 13 6.89 -2.85 8.31
C GLY A 13 5.99 -2.14 7.29
N LEU A 14 4.75 -1.85 7.67
CA LEU A 14 3.80 -1.13 6.81
C LEU A 14 4.23 0.30 6.52
N MET A 15 4.77 1.02 7.52
CA MET A 15 5.34 2.37 7.30
C MET A 15 6.50 2.33 6.31
N THR A 16 7.38 1.34 6.45
CA THR A 16 8.52 1.16 5.56
C THR A 16 8.06 0.88 4.13
N LEU A 17 7.03 0.05 3.96
CA LEU A 17 6.42 -0.22 2.65
C LEU A 17 5.73 1.02 2.07
N ALA A 18 4.96 1.75 2.89
CA ALA A 18 4.25 2.95 2.46
C ALA A 18 5.18 4.06 1.98
N ILE A 19 6.37 4.16 2.58
CA ILE A 19 7.39 5.11 2.14
C ILE A 19 8.17 4.54 0.95
N GLY A 20 8.65 3.29 1.04
CA GLY A 20 9.58 2.71 0.07
C GLY A 20 8.95 2.36 -1.28
N LEU A 21 7.72 1.83 -1.29
CA LEU A 21 7.05 1.39 -2.53
C LEU A 21 6.91 2.52 -3.56
N PRO A 22 6.43 3.72 -3.19
CA PRO A 22 6.40 4.83 -4.12
C PRO A 22 7.73 5.11 -4.82
N TYR A 23 8.85 5.07 -4.08
CA TYR A 23 10.19 5.29 -4.64
C TYR A 23 10.65 4.18 -5.56
N LEU A 24 10.31 2.93 -5.24
CA LEU A 24 10.64 1.78 -6.08
C LEU A 24 9.85 1.81 -7.40
N TRP A 25 8.54 2.06 -7.33
CA TRP A 25 7.72 2.14 -8.53
C TRP A 25 8.10 3.30 -9.44
N ALA A 26 8.58 4.39 -8.87
CA ALA A 26 9.09 5.53 -9.62
C ALA A 26 10.35 5.25 -10.45
N LEU A 27 11.05 4.13 -10.21
CA LEU A 27 12.15 3.70 -11.06
C LEU A 27 11.67 2.99 -12.33
N ALA A 28 10.46 2.43 -12.29
CA ALA A 28 9.91 1.59 -13.36
C ALA A 28 8.78 2.28 -14.15
N LEU A 29 8.04 3.18 -13.52
CA LEU A 29 6.87 3.84 -14.13
C LEU A 29 7.27 5.07 -14.94
N PRO A 30 6.53 5.37 -16.02
CA PRO A 30 6.76 6.57 -16.83
C PRO A 30 6.47 7.84 -16.03
N GLU A 31 7.09 8.94 -16.43
CA GLU A 31 6.88 10.23 -15.80
C GLU A 31 5.56 10.88 -16.26
N GLY A 32 4.94 11.68 -15.37
CA GLY A 32 3.68 12.37 -15.63
C GLY A 32 2.49 11.84 -14.82
N ILE A 33 1.34 12.48 -15.00
CA ILE A 33 0.12 12.20 -14.22
C ILE A 33 -0.29 10.70 -14.27
N PRO A 34 -0.29 10.03 -15.44
CA PRO A 34 -0.66 8.62 -15.51
C PRO A 34 0.27 7.71 -14.71
N GLY A 35 1.57 8.00 -14.71
CA GLY A 35 2.56 7.26 -13.93
C GLY A 35 2.42 7.49 -12.43
N LEU A 36 2.12 8.71 -12.01
CA LEU A 36 1.83 9.04 -10.61
C LEU A 36 0.58 8.30 -10.10
N VAL A 37 -0.48 8.26 -10.91
CA VAL A 37 -1.72 7.53 -10.57
C VAL A 37 -1.44 6.02 -10.49
N ALA A 38 -0.73 5.46 -11.48
CA ALA A 38 -0.33 4.05 -11.46
C ALA A 38 0.52 3.72 -10.23
N ASN A 39 1.45 4.59 -9.86
CA ASN A 39 2.29 4.43 -8.67
C ASN A 39 1.45 4.38 -7.39
N GLY A 40 0.55 5.35 -7.22
CA GLY A 40 -0.37 5.40 -6.08
C GLY A 40 -1.21 4.13 -5.99
N LEU A 41 -1.83 3.69 -7.09
CA LEU A 41 -2.67 2.49 -7.12
C LEU A 41 -1.89 1.20 -6.84
N LEU A 42 -0.69 1.04 -7.42
CA LEU A 42 0.14 -0.14 -7.19
C LEU A 42 0.66 -0.18 -5.74
N SER A 43 1.13 0.95 -5.21
CA SER A 43 1.54 1.05 -3.81
C SER A 43 0.40 0.71 -2.86
N LEU A 44 -0.80 1.23 -3.15
CA LEU A 44 -2.01 0.96 -2.39
C LEU A 44 -2.39 -0.52 -2.40
N ALA A 45 -2.38 -1.14 -3.58
CA ALA A 45 -2.71 -2.55 -3.75
C ALA A 45 -1.75 -3.45 -2.96
N VAL A 46 -0.45 -3.16 -2.99
CA VAL A 46 0.55 -3.92 -2.24
C VAL A 46 0.37 -3.77 -0.73
N ILE A 47 0.18 -2.55 -0.23
CA ILE A 47 -0.02 -2.30 1.21
C ILE A 47 -1.31 -2.98 1.70
N ALA A 48 -2.40 -2.81 0.96
CA ALA A 48 -3.66 -3.44 1.30
C ALA A 48 -3.56 -4.97 1.27
N GLY A 49 -2.89 -5.53 0.27
CA GLY A 49 -2.59 -6.96 0.20
C GLY A 49 -1.78 -7.45 1.40
N ALA A 50 -0.76 -6.70 1.82
CA ALA A 50 0.06 -7.04 2.98
C ALA A 50 -0.74 -7.00 4.30
N VAL A 51 -1.57 -5.96 4.50
CA VAL A 51 -2.45 -5.86 5.66
C VAL A 51 -3.46 -7.02 5.67
N SER A 52 -4.10 -7.28 4.53
CA SER A 52 -5.05 -8.38 4.40
C SER A 52 -4.42 -9.73 4.70
N ALA A 53 -3.21 -10.01 4.17
CA ALA A 53 -2.50 -11.24 4.44
C ALA A 53 -2.15 -11.38 5.94
N TYR A 54 -1.67 -10.30 6.56
CA TYR A 54 -1.39 -10.28 8.00
C TYR A 54 -2.63 -10.61 8.83
N VAL A 55 -3.76 -9.97 8.51
CA VAL A 55 -5.02 -10.21 9.24
C VAL A 55 -5.52 -11.64 9.02
N LEU A 56 -5.43 -12.19 7.80
CA LEU A 56 -5.84 -13.58 7.54
C LEU A 56 -4.99 -14.58 8.32
N ILE A 57 -3.68 -14.38 8.40
CA ILE A 57 -2.81 -15.22 9.23
C ILE A 57 -3.23 -15.15 10.70
N TRP A 58 -3.56 -13.95 11.17
CA TRP A 58 -4.01 -13.74 12.55
C TRP A 58 -5.36 -14.40 12.88
N TYR A 59 -6.27 -14.47 11.91
CA TYR A 59 -7.60 -15.07 12.06
C TYR A 59 -7.65 -16.59 11.80
N GLY A 60 -6.50 -17.27 11.70
CA GLY A 60 -6.45 -18.73 11.55
C GLY A 60 -6.25 -19.23 10.11
N GLY A 61 -6.02 -18.32 9.16
CA GLY A 61 -5.69 -18.64 7.77
C GLY A 61 -6.90 -18.66 6.82
N PRO A 62 -6.64 -18.72 5.50
CA PRO A 62 -7.68 -18.61 4.47
C PRO A 62 -8.57 -19.86 4.33
N GLY A 63 -8.22 -20.96 5.00
CA GLY A 63 -8.91 -22.26 4.85
C GLY A 63 -10.34 -22.29 5.39
N ASP A 64 -10.65 -21.45 6.38
CA ASP A 64 -11.94 -21.47 7.09
C ASP A 64 -12.90 -20.35 6.65
N VAL A 65 -12.45 -19.47 5.73
CA VAL A 65 -13.25 -18.32 5.27
C VAL A 65 -13.87 -18.63 3.91
N PRO A 66 -15.20 -18.66 3.78
CA PRO A 66 -15.86 -18.81 2.48
C PRO A 66 -15.38 -17.75 1.49
N LEU A 67 -15.08 -18.14 0.25
CA LEU A 67 -14.53 -17.23 -0.78
C LEU A 67 -15.32 -15.91 -0.94
N PRO A 68 -16.67 -15.89 -0.88
CA PRO A 68 -17.44 -14.64 -0.92
C PRO A 68 -17.24 -13.76 0.31
N ALA A 69 -17.11 -14.37 1.50
CA ALA A 69 -16.82 -13.65 2.74
C ALA A 69 -15.39 -13.10 2.73
N LEU A 70 -14.44 -13.84 2.17
CA LEU A 70 -13.08 -13.38 1.94
C LEU A 70 -13.06 -12.18 0.97
N ALA A 71 -13.78 -12.25 -0.14
CA ALA A 71 -13.86 -11.14 -1.10
C ALA A 71 -14.50 -9.86 -0.49
N ALA A 72 -15.59 -10.02 0.27
CA ALA A 72 -16.23 -8.91 0.98
C ALA A 72 -15.32 -8.31 2.07
N PHE A 73 -14.63 -9.18 2.82
CA PHE A 73 -13.64 -8.78 3.81
C PHE A 73 -12.51 -7.99 3.16
N LEU A 74 -11.89 -8.54 2.12
CA LEU A 74 -10.82 -7.89 1.37
C LEU A 74 -11.28 -6.55 0.80
N GLY A 75 -12.46 -6.48 0.16
CA GLY A 75 -12.99 -5.24 -0.41
C GLY A 75 -13.22 -4.13 0.62
N LEU A 76 -13.84 -4.45 1.76
CA LEU A 76 -14.06 -3.49 2.84
C LEU A 76 -12.76 -3.05 3.52
N TRP A 77 -11.83 -4.00 3.75
CA TRP A 77 -10.54 -3.71 4.37
C TRP A 77 -9.59 -2.97 3.43
N LEU A 78 -9.61 -3.26 2.14
CA LEU A 78 -8.92 -2.49 1.10
C LEU A 78 -9.34 -1.03 1.16
N GLY A 79 -10.65 -0.74 1.18
CA GLY A 79 -11.15 0.63 1.25
C GLY A 79 -10.71 1.38 2.51
N LYS A 80 -10.82 0.73 3.69
CA LYS A 80 -10.40 1.35 4.96
C LYS A 80 -8.89 1.57 5.05
N THR A 81 -8.11 0.57 4.64
CA THR A 81 -6.64 0.66 4.62
C THR A 81 -6.19 1.72 3.63
N ALA A 82 -6.85 1.80 2.48
CA ALA A 82 -6.57 2.82 1.49
C ALA A 82 -6.78 4.23 2.05
N LEU A 83 -7.88 4.48 2.75
CA LEU A 83 -8.13 5.77 3.38
C LEU A 83 -7.12 6.10 4.48
N ALA A 84 -6.69 5.10 5.26
CA ALA A 84 -5.72 5.30 6.32
C ALA A 84 -4.32 5.68 5.79
N TRP A 85 -3.90 5.07 4.68
CA TRP A 85 -2.55 5.26 4.13
C TRP A 85 -2.48 6.23 2.95
N ALA A 86 -3.64 6.63 2.38
CA ALA A 86 -3.71 7.55 1.24
C ALA A 86 -2.93 8.86 1.46
N PRO A 87 -3.04 9.57 2.59
CA PRO A 87 -2.27 10.81 2.78
C PRO A 87 -0.76 10.59 2.70
N MET A 88 -0.27 9.49 3.27
CA MET A 88 1.16 9.16 3.25
C MET A 88 1.64 8.81 1.85
N LEU A 89 0.82 8.08 1.08
CA LEU A 89 1.09 7.78 -0.32
C LEU A 89 1.04 9.04 -1.20
N ILE A 90 0.07 9.93 -0.97
CA ILE A 90 -0.02 11.21 -1.67
C ILE A 90 1.23 12.04 -1.38
N LEU A 91 1.66 12.13 -0.12
CA LEU A 91 2.89 12.82 0.25
C LEU A 91 4.12 12.17 -0.39
N GLY A 92 4.22 10.84 -0.38
CA GLY A 92 5.31 10.11 -0.99
C GLY A 92 5.40 10.31 -2.51
N VAL A 93 4.25 10.33 -3.18
CA VAL A 93 4.12 10.59 -4.63
C VAL A 93 4.39 12.06 -4.96
N ALA A 94 3.85 13.00 -4.18
CA ALA A 94 4.05 14.44 -4.36
C ALA A 94 5.49 14.88 -4.07
N ALA A 95 6.16 14.19 -3.15
CA ALA A 95 7.55 14.44 -2.80
C ALA A 95 8.53 13.90 -3.84
N GLN A 96 8.09 13.19 -4.89
CA GLN A 96 8.98 12.64 -5.90
C GLN A 96 9.52 13.71 -6.84
N PRO A 97 10.80 14.09 -6.72
CA PRO A 97 11.41 15.13 -7.54
C PRO A 97 12.30 14.42 -8.54
N ARG A 98 11.79 14.09 -9.74
CA ARG A 98 12.66 13.43 -10.73
C ARG A 98 12.93 14.24 -11.98
N ARG A 99 11.97 14.64 -12.83
CA ARG A 99 12.33 15.34 -14.08
C ARG A 99 11.30 16.28 -14.71
N TRP A 100 10.57 17.06 -13.91
CA TRP A 100 9.59 18.05 -14.42
C TRP A 100 10.23 19.21 -15.23
N LYS A 101 11.55 19.17 -15.47
CA LYS A 101 12.33 20.23 -16.10
C LYS A 101 12.71 20.01 -17.58
N GLU A 102 12.34 18.91 -18.22
CA GLU A 102 12.75 18.65 -19.62
C GLU A 102 11.62 18.62 -20.66
N VAL A 103 10.46 19.21 -20.37
CA VAL A 103 9.53 19.55 -21.47
C VAL A 103 9.93 20.92 -22.01
N VAL A 104 10.90 20.92 -22.93
CA VAL A 104 11.22 22.09 -23.75
C VAL A 104 10.18 22.14 -24.87
N TRP A 105 9.31 23.15 -24.82
CA TRP A 105 8.38 23.50 -25.91
C TRP A 105 9.08 24.39 -26.92
#